data_AF-A0A0X1U8F1-F1
#
_entry.id   AF-A0A0X1U8F1-F1
#
_cell.length_a   1.000
_cell.length_b   1.000
_cell.length_c   1.000
_cell.angle_alpha   90.00
_cell.angle_beta   90.00
_cell.angle_gamma   90.00
#
_symmetry.space_group_name_H-M   'P 1'
#
loop_
_entity.id
_entity.type
_entity.pdbx_description
1 polymer ?
#
loop_
_entity_poly.entity_id
_entity_poly.type
_entity_poly.pdbx_seq_one_letter_code
_entity_poly.pdbx_strand_id
1 'polypeptide(L)'
;MDDKSFVGMGHNPNPNVPDLPEGFAMALLQEPEARVRYENLTDMQKANVIRYIQSNNESGYDAKEKINNAIDSLRNNNLGFMNAY
;
A
#
# COMPACT_ATOMS: atom_id res chain seq x y z
N MET A 1 -15.63 -16.19 -10.18
CA MET A 1 -14.43 -16.74 -9.53
C MET A 1 -14.04 -15.73 -8.49
N ASP A 2 -14.55 -15.94 -7.29
CA ASP A 2 -14.23 -15.20 -6.09
C ASP A 2 -12.79 -15.51 -5.68
N ASP A 3 -11.87 -14.57 -5.80
CA ASP A 3 -10.55 -14.75 -5.20
C ASP A 3 -10.10 -13.49 -4.45
N LYS A 4 -10.52 -13.51 -3.18
CA LYS A 4 -9.80 -13.06 -1.98
C LYS A 4 -9.34 -11.60 -1.97
N SER A 5 -10.07 -10.80 -1.18
CA SER A 5 -9.50 -9.61 -0.53
C SER A 5 -8.27 -10.04 0.26
N PHE A 6 -7.09 -9.96 -0.36
CA PHE A 6 -5.84 -10.35 0.26
C PHE A 6 -5.34 -9.18 1.11
N VAL A 7 -5.56 -9.33 2.42
CA VAL A 7 -4.92 -8.55 3.46
C VAL A 7 -4.09 -9.53 4.29
N GLY A 8 -3.02 -10.07 3.68
CA GLY A 8 -2.19 -11.12 4.31
C GLY A 8 -0.70 -10.84 4.15
N MET A 9 0.08 -11.12 5.20
CA MET A 9 1.54 -11.18 5.13
C MET A 9 1.94 -12.42 4.33
N GLY A 10 2.63 -12.24 3.19
CA GLY A 10 3.06 -13.31 2.30
C GLY A 10 3.22 -12.83 0.85
N HIS A 11 3.70 -13.71 -0.02
CA HIS A 11 3.87 -13.42 -1.45
C HIS A 11 2.51 -13.15 -2.09
N ASN A 12 2.38 -12.03 -2.80
CA ASN A 12 1.15 -11.67 -3.49
C ASN A 12 0.85 -12.72 -4.57
N PRO A 13 -0.34 -13.38 -4.56
CA PRO A 13 -0.68 -14.35 -5.59
C PRO A 13 -0.83 -13.71 -6.99
N ASN A 14 -0.98 -12.38 -7.06
CA ASN A 14 -0.94 -11.65 -8.31
C ASN A 14 0.51 -11.21 -8.61
N PRO A 15 1.18 -11.80 -9.63
CA PRO A 15 2.58 -11.48 -9.95
C PRO A 15 2.78 -10.04 -10.43
N ASN A 16 1.70 -9.31 -10.77
CA ASN A 16 1.76 -7.93 -11.23
C ASN A 16 1.76 -6.91 -10.06
N VAL A 17 1.42 -7.37 -8.85
CA VAL A 17 1.38 -6.53 -7.65
C VAL A 17 2.50 -6.98 -6.73
N PRO A 18 3.46 -6.09 -6.38
CA PRO A 18 4.54 -6.47 -5.49
C PRO A 18 4.02 -6.89 -4.11
N ASP A 19 4.89 -7.53 -3.34
CA ASP A 19 4.57 -7.92 -1.97
C ASP A 19 4.31 -6.71 -1.09
N LEU A 20 3.29 -6.83 -0.24
CA LEU A 20 2.90 -5.78 0.69
C LEU A 20 4.00 -5.62 1.76
N PRO A 21 4.60 -4.43 1.92
CA PRO A 21 5.59 -4.21 2.97
C PRO A 21 4.98 -4.47 4.35
N GLU A 22 5.65 -5.21 5.21
CA GLU A 22 5.13 -5.61 6.53
C GLU A 22 4.71 -4.40 7.37
N GLY A 23 5.53 -3.35 7.40
CA GLY A 23 5.19 -2.12 8.11
C GLY A 23 3.94 -1.42 7.57
N PHE A 24 3.70 -1.51 6.26
CA PHE A 24 2.50 -0.97 5.64
C PHE A 24 1.26 -1.83 5.96
N ALA A 25 1.40 -3.15 5.91
CA ALA A 25 0.35 -4.08 6.31
C ALA A 25 -0.10 -3.84 7.75
N MET A 26 0.85 -3.69 8.67
CA MET A 26 0.59 -3.39 10.08
C MET A 26 -0.09 -2.03 10.26
N ALA A 27 0.33 -1.01 9.52
CA ALA A 27 -0.31 0.32 9.56
C ALA A 27 -1.76 0.26 9.06
N LEU A 28 -2.03 -0.45 7.96
CA LEU A 28 -3.39 -0.67 7.46
C LEU A 28 -4.27 -1.41 8.47
N LEU A 29 -3.73 -2.36 9.24
CA LEU A 29 -4.49 -3.04 10.29
C LEU A 29 -4.91 -2.10 11.43
N GLN A 30 -4.13 -1.06 11.69
CA GLN A 30 -4.43 -0.06 12.72
C GLN A 30 -5.40 1.03 12.22
N GLU A 31 -5.46 1.24 10.91
CA GLU A 31 -6.23 2.31 10.26
C GLU A 31 -7.35 1.73 9.37
N PRO A 32 -8.52 1.38 9.93
CA PRO A 32 -9.58 0.66 9.21
C PRO A 32 -10.10 1.42 7.98
N GLU A 33 -10.14 2.75 8.04
CA GLU A 33 -10.53 3.58 6.89
C GLU A 33 -9.53 3.48 5.73
N ALA A 34 -8.23 3.56 6.03
CA ALA A 34 -7.18 3.42 5.04
C ALA A 34 -7.18 2.01 4.42
N ARG A 35 -7.41 0.99 5.26
CA ARG A 35 -7.50 -0.41 4.83
C ARG A 35 -8.62 -0.65 3.84
N VAL A 36 -9.85 -0.23 4.17
CA VAL A 36 -11.01 -0.40 3.27
C VAL A 36 -10.77 0.32 1.95
N ARG A 37 -10.17 1.52 1.98
CA ARG A 37 -9.85 2.23 0.74
C ARG A 37 -8.78 1.52 -0.08
N TYR A 38 -7.73 1.03 0.56
CA TYR A 38 -6.68 0.25 -0.09
C TYR A 38 -7.22 -1.04 -0.72
N GLU A 39 -8.08 -1.76 0.00
CA GLU A 39 -8.73 -2.99 -0.51
C GLU A 39 -9.57 -2.72 -1.77
N ASN A 40 -10.22 -1.56 -1.86
CA ASN A 40 -11.01 -1.13 -3.01
C ASN A 40 -10.20 -0.59 -4.20
N LEU A 41 -8.89 -0.42 -4.05
CA LEU A 41 -8.02 -0.04 -5.17
C LEU A 41 -7.91 -1.17 -6.19
N THR A 42 -7.74 -0.81 -7.45
CA THR A 42 -7.34 -1.75 -8.51
C THR A 42 -5.95 -2.31 -8.24
N ASP A 43 -5.64 -3.47 -8.82
CA ASP A 43 -4.33 -4.11 -8.69
C ASP A 43 -3.18 -3.17 -9.11
N MET A 44 -3.36 -2.42 -10.19
CA MET A 44 -2.37 -1.44 -10.66
C MET A 44 -2.17 -0.30 -9.64
N GLN A 45 -3.24 0.20 -9.03
CA GLN A 45 -3.12 1.24 -8.00
C GLN A 45 -2.46 0.69 -6.73
N LYS A 46 -2.82 -0.52 -6.28
CA LYS A 46 -2.15 -1.21 -5.17
C LYS A 46 -0.67 -1.36 -5.43
N ALA A 47 -0.31 -1.80 -6.64
CA ALA A 47 1.08 -1.92 -7.07
C ALA A 47 1.81 -0.56 -7.01
N ASN A 48 1.17 0.53 -7.43
CA ASN A 48 1.76 1.86 -7.36
C ASN A 48 1.95 2.35 -5.92
N VAL A 49 1.02 2.08 -4.99
CA VAL A 49 1.23 2.39 -3.56
C VAL A 49 2.44 1.64 -3.02
N ILE A 50 2.49 0.33 -3.28
CA ILE A 50 3.58 -0.51 -2.77
C ILE A 50 4.92 -0.05 -3.36
N ARG A 51 4.97 0.23 -4.67
CA ARG A 51 6.17 0.75 -5.33
C ARG A 51 6.58 2.11 -4.76
N TYR A 52 5.64 3.03 -4.53
CA TYR A 52 5.93 4.30 -3.87
C TYR A 52 6.65 4.08 -2.54
N ILE A 53 6.08 3.23 -1.68
CA ILE A 53 6.64 2.92 -0.36
C ILE A 53 8.03 2.28 -0.47
N GLN A 54 8.24 1.40 -1.45
CA GLN A 54 9.50 0.67 -1.63
C GLN A 54 10.57 1.46 -2.40
N SER A 55 10.17 2.46 -3.20
CA SER A 55 11.08 3.22 -4.07
C SER A 55 11.96 4.18 -3.27
N ASN A 56 13.23 4.32 -3.66
CA ASN A 56 14.12 5.41 -3.23
C ASN A 56 14.11 5.68 -1.72
N ASN A 57 14.26 4.64 -0.90
CA ASN A 57 14.46 4.78 0.55
C ASN A 57 15.96 4.73 0.84
N GLU A 58 16.52 5.80 1.39
CA GLU A 58 17.91 5.83 1.84
C GLU A 58 18.05 5.23 3.24
N SER A 59 16.97 5.30 4.02
CA SER A 59 16.89 4.78 5.39
C SER A 59 15.55 4.11 5.72
N GLY A 60 15.51 3.38 6.83
CA GLY A 60 14.26 2.84 7.38
C GLY A 60 13.31 3.92 7.92
N TYR A 61 13.79 5.13 8.15
CA TYR A 61 12.95 6.28 8.52
C TYR A 61 12.14 6.75 7.31
N ASP A 62 12.77 6.87 6.14
CA ASP A 62 12.11 7.30 4.91
C ASP A 62 10.99 6.33 4.51
N ALA A 63 11.25 5.03 4.66
CA ALA A 63 10.24 4.00 4.42
C ALA A 63 9.02 4.18 5.34
N LYS A 64 9.24 4.51 6.62
CA LYS A 64 8.15 4.78 7.58
C LYS A 64 7.39 6.05 7.22
N GLU A 65 8.08 7.12 6.83
CA GLU A 65 7.41 8.34 6.37
C GLU A 65 6.54 8.08 5.15
N LYS A 66 7.02 7.32 4.16
CA LYS A 66 6.21 6.96 2.98
C LYS A 66 5.02 6.09 3.33
N ILE A 67 5.18 5.16 4.28
CA ILE A 67 4.05 4.39 4.83
C ILE A 67 3.00 5.32 5.42
N ASN A 68 3.39 6.24 6.30
CA ASN A 68 2.47 7.18 6.94
C ASN A 68 1.79 8.08 5.89
N ASN A 69 2.56 8.61 4.95
CA ASN A 69 2.03 9.41 3.85
C ASN A 69 1.05 8.64 2.98
N ALA A 70 1.32 7.36 2.69
CA ALA A 70 0.41 6.50 1.93
C ALA A 70 -0.90 6.26 2.71
N ILE A 71 -0.82 6.00 4.02
CA ILE A 71 -1.98 5.84 4.90
C ILE A 71 -2.81 7.12 4.94
N ASP A 72 -2.21 8.28 5.18
CA ASP A 72 -2.92 9.56 5.22
C ASP A 72 -3.56 9.90 3.87
N SER A 73 -2.84 9.62 2.78
CA SER A 73 -3.35 9.81 1.42
C SER A 73 -4.55 8.89 1.13
N LEU A 74 -4.49 7.63 1.58
CA LEU A 74 -5.63 6.72 1.51
C LEU A 74 -6.80 7.28 2.29
N ARG A 75 -6.63 7.64 3.59
CA ARG A 75 -7.69 8.20 4.44
C ARG A 75 -8.40 9.39 3.80
N ASN A 76 -7.62 10.32 3.26
CA ASN A 76 -8.11 11.54 2.64
C ASN A 76 -8.61 11.38 1.19
N ASN A 77 -8.60 10.15 0.65
CA ASN A 77 -8.95 9.88 -0.75
C ASN A 77 -8.08 10.63 -1.77
N ASN A 78 -6.86 10.99 -1.39
CA ASN A 78 -5.94 11.77 -2.20
C ASN A 78 -4.78 10.90 -2.67
N LEU A 79 -4.95 10.24 -3.80
CA LEU A 79 -3.92 9.39 -4.40
C LEU A 79 -2.91 10.16 -5.28
N GLY A 80 -2.76 11.48 -5.06
CA GLY A 80 -1.91 12.34 -5.88
C GLY A 80 -0.44 11.91 -5.95
N PHE A 81 0.05 11.20 -4.93
CA PHE A 81 1.40 10.63 -4.90
C PHE A 81 1.61 9.49 -5.93
N MET A 82 0.55 8.89 -6.45
CA MET A 82 0.63 7.83 -7.47
C MET A 82 1.02 8.35 -8.87
N ASN A 83 0.88 9.66 -9.13
CA ASN A 83 1.24 10.26 -10.43
C ASN A 83 2.72 10.66 -10.53
N ALA A 84 3.51 10.45 -9.47
CA ALA A 84 4.90 10.89 -9.40
C ALA A 84 5.92 9.83 -9.87
N TYR A 85 5.45 8.68 -10.39
CA TYR A 85 6.29 7.52 -10.74
C TYR A 85 5.92 6.94 -12.11
#